data_AF-A0A5C2SE43-F1
#
_entry.id   AF-A0A5C2SE43-F1
#
_cell.length_a   1.000
_cell.length_b   1.000
_cell.length_c   1.000
_cell.angle_alpha   90.00
_cell.angle_beta   90.00
_cell.angle_gamma   90.00
#
_symmetry.space_group_name_H-M   'P 1'
#
loop_
_entity.id
_entity.type
_entity.pdbx_description
1 polymer ?
#
loop_
_entity_poly.entity_id
_entity_poly.type
_entity_poly.pdbx_seq_one_letter_code
_entity_poly.pdbx_strand_id
1 'polypeptide(L)'
;MFTQQQKLLRLLQDKPEVLDNIKEFVTLLQNNGVDVHAGQMPSKMDMFRLLMKTEIRESAMKMAAAFQEAGIDLQSKDMVQSLMAMQKQFKGDK
;
A
#
# COMPACT_ATOMS: atom_id res chain seq x y z
N MET A 1 12.87 -18.18 -8.20
CA MET A 1 11.61 -17.60 -7.68
C MET A 1 11.76 -16.09 -7.68
N PHE A 2 10.79 -15.34 -8.22
CA PHE A 2 10.76 -13.88 -8.08
C PHE A 2 10.32 -13.50 -6.66
N THR A 3 11.04 -12.60 -6.01
CA THR A 3 10.63 -12.05 -4.71
C THR A 3 9.44 -11.08 -4.88
N GLN A 4 8.64 -10.87 -3.84
CA GLN A 4 7.51 -9.92 -3.89
C GLN A 4 7.95 -8.52 -4.31
N GLN A 5 9.16 -8.09 -3.91
CA GLN A 5 9.76 -6.82 -4.33
C GLN A 5 10.00 -6.74 -5.85
N GLN A 6 10.51 -7.80 -6.48
CA GLN A 6 10.73 -7.83 -7.93
C GLN A 6 9.41 -7.80 -8.71
N LYS A 7 8.39 -8.51 -8.21
CA LYS A 7 7.05 -8.48 -8.80
C LYS A 7 6.43 -7.08 -8.69
N LEU A 8 6.61 -6.40 -7.56
CA LEU A 8 6.12 -5.05 -7.34
C LEU A 8 6.80 -4.06 -8.29
N LEU A 9 8.13 -4.10 -8.41
CA LEU A 9 8.86 -3.25 -9.36
C LEU A 9 8.38 -3.48 -10.80
N ARG A 10 8.17 -4.74 -11.19
CA ARG A 10 7.65 -5.09 -12.50
C ARG A 10 6.22 -4.58 -12.72
N LEU A 11 5.35 -4.68 -11.71
CA LEU A 11 4.00 -4.13 -11.77
C LEU A 11 4.02 -2.61 -11.97
N LEU A 12 4.90 -1.88 -11.28
CA LEU A 12 5.02 -0.43 -11.46
C LEU A 12 5.58 -0.06 -12.83
N GLN A 13 6.41 -0.92 -13.44
CA GLN A 13 6.89 -0.75 -14.82
C GLN A 13 5.80 -1.06 -15.85
N ASP A 14 5.04 -2.15 -15.67
CA ASP A 14 4.03 -2.60 -16.61
C ASP A 14 2.72 -1.78 -16.51
N LYS A 15 2.42 -1.25 -15.33
CA LYS A 15 1.21 -0.46 -15.06
C LYS A 15 1.56 0.80 -14.25
N PRO A 16 1.95 1.90 -14.91
CA PRO A 16 2.22 3.17 -14.22
C PRO A 16 0.96 3.72 -13.52
N GLU A 17 -0.24 3.35 -13.99
CA GLU A 17 -1.50 3.67 -13.33
C GLU A 17 -1.58 3.15 -11.89
N VAL A 18 -0.85 2.08 -11.55
CA VAL A 18 -0.78 1.56 -10.18
C VAL A 18 -0.06 2.56 -9.26
N LEU A 19 0.95 3.27 -9.75
CA LEU A 19 1.59 4.35 -8.98
C LEU A 19 0.61 5.47 -8.68
N ASP A 20 -0.23 5.84 -9.64
CA ASP A 20 -1.21 6.90 -9.43
C ASP A 20 -2.31 6.46 -8.47
N ASN A 21 -2.78 5.21 -8.56
CA ASN A 21 -3.70 4.63 -7.56
C ASN A 21 -3.09 4.59 -6.15
N ILE A 22 -1.79 4.29 -6.03
CA ILE A 22 -1.08 4.33 -4.73
C ILE A 22 -1.03 5.76 -4.18
N LYS A 23 -0.71 6.76 -5.02
CA LYS A 23 -0.69 8.17 -4.60
C LYS A 23 -2.08 8.66 -4.19
N GLU A 24 -3.12 8.30 -4.93
CA GLU A 24 -4.50 8.61 -4.59
C GLU A 24 -4.88 7.97 -3.25
N PHE A 25 -4.53 6.70 -3.05
CA PHE A 25 -4.78 6.00 -1.79
C PHE A 25 -4.08 6.70 -0.61
N VAL A 26 -2.80 7.07 -0.76
CA VAL A 26 -2.06 7.82 0.27
C VAL A 26 -2.70 9.18 0.55
N THR A 27 -3.15 9.89 -0.49
CA THR A 27 -3.84 11.18 -0.34
C THR A 27 -5.18 11.01 0.39
N LEU A 28 -5.96 9.97 0.06
CA LEU A 28 -7.20 9.64 0.75
C LEU A 28 -6.97 9.28 2.23
N LEU A 29 -5.90 8.56 2.53
CA LEU A 29 -5.51 8.25 3.91
C LEU A 29 -5.20 9.54 4.69
N GLN A 30 -4.38 10.44 4.12
CA GLN A 30 -4.05 11.72 4.73
C GLN A 30 -5.29 12.58 4.98
N ASN A 31 -6.18 12.67 3.99
CA ASN A 31 -7.45 13.40 4.12
C ASN A 31 -8.36 12.82 5.21
N ASN A 32 -8.25 11.52 5.48
CA ASN A 32 -8.97 10.84 6.55
C ASN A 32 -8.21 10.86 7.90
N GLY A 33 -7.19 11.70 8.04
CA GLY A 33 -6.42 11.89 9.27
C GLY A 33 -5.37 10.81 9.54
N VAL A 34 -5.07 9.98 8.54
CA VAL A 34 -4.06 8.93 8.62
C VAL A 34 -2.82 9.38 7.86
N ASP A 35 -1.84 9.86 8.62
CA ASP A 35 -0.58 10.30 8.05
C ASP A 35 0.39 9.13 7.83
N VAL A 36 0.37 8.61 6.60
CA VAL A 36 1.27 7.55 6.14
C VAL A 36 2.71 8.06 5.91
N HIS A 37 2.89 9.38 5.74
CA HIS A 37 4.19 10.01 5.50
C HIS A 37 5.05 10.11 6.77
N ALA A 38 4.44 10.15 7.96
CA ALA A 38 5.15 10.24 9.23
C ALA A 38 5.93 8.94 9.61
N GLY A 39 5.88 7.91 8.76
CA GLY A 39 6.47 6.60 9.07
C GLY A 39 5.87 5.98 10.34
N GLN A 40 4.68 6.42 10.73
CA GLN A 40 3.87 5.82 11.79
C GLN A 40 2.84 4.94 11.09
N MET A 41 2.84 3.67 11.47
CA MET A 41 1.82 2.75 11.01
C MET A 41 0.48 3.20 11.59
N PRO A 42 -0.62 3.26 10.80
CA PRO A 42 -1.94 3.58 11.33
C PRO A 42 -2.24 2.65 12.50
N SER A 43 -2.79 3.18 13.59
CA SER A 43 -3.22 2.30 14.69
C SER A 43 -4.33 1.37 14.20
N LYS A 44 -4.57 0.27 14.91
CA LYS A 44 -5.71 -0.62 14.58
C LYS A 44 -7.04 0.14 14.52
N MET A 45 -7.19 1.18 15.34
CA MET A 45 -8.39 2.02 15.36
C MET A 45 -8.47 2.94 14.14
N ASP A 46 -7.33 3.46 13.67
CA ASP A 46 -7.28 4.24 12.43
C ASP A 46 -7.56 3.36 11.23
N MET A 47 -6.96 2.16 11.16
CA MET A 47 -7.29 1.16 10.14
C MET A 47 -8.77 0.78 10.16
N PHE A 48 -9.36 0.62 11.33
CA PHE A 48 -10.79 0.34 11.44
C PHE A 48 -11.66 1.50 10.92
N ARG A 49 -11.34 2.75 11.28
CA ARG A 49 -12.03 3.94 10.76
C ARG A 49 -11.90 4.07 9.25
N LEU A 50 -10.71 3.79 8.72
CA LEU A 50 -10.43 3.77 7.29
C LEU A 50 -11.27 2.72 6.56
N LEU A 51 -11.37 1.51 7.09
CA LEU A 51 -12.19 0.45 6.50
C LEU A 51 -13.70 0.77 6.52
N MET A 52 -14.16 1.63 7.42
CA MET A 52 -15.54 2.14 7.44
C MET A 52 -15.83 3.17 6.34
N LYS A 53 -14.79 3.72 5.69
CA LYS A 53 -14.93 4.67 4.59
C LYS A 53 -15.02 3.91 3.27
N THR A 54 -16.14 4.07 2.56
CA THR A 54 -16.38 3.39 1.28
C THR A 54 -15.30 3.70 0.25
N GLU A 55 -14.87 4.96 0.16
CA GLU A 55 -13.82 5.43 -0.75
C GLU A 55 -12.46 4.75 -0.51
N ILE A 56 -12.08 4.57 0.76
CA ILE A 56 -10.84 3.88 1.14
C ILE A 56 -10.95 2.40 0.81
N ARG A 57 -12.10 1.78 1.10
CA ARG A 57 -12.34 0.37 0.80
C ARG A 57 -12.32 0.10 -0.72
N GLU A 58 -12.92 0.98 -1.51
CA GLU A 58 -12.91 0.89 -2.97
C GLU A 58 -11.51 1.06 -3.56
N SER A 59 -10.77 2.07 -3.10
CA SER A 59 -9.38 2.30 -3.53
C SER A 59 -8.46 1.13 -3.12
N ALA A 60 -8.63 0.59 -1.91
CA ALA A 60 -7.92 -0.60 -1.44
C ALA A 60 -8.26 -1.84 -2.27
N MET A 61 -9.54 -2.03 -2.66
CA MET A 61 -9.95 -3.14 -3.53
C MET A 61 -9.35 -3.02 -4.93
N LYS A 62 -9.28 -1.81 -5.51
CA LYS A 62 -8.65 -1.57 -6.82
C LYS A 62 -7.15 -1.88 -6.79
N MET A 63 -6.44 -1.42 -5.75
CA MET A 63 -5.05 -1.82 -5.53
C MET A 63 -4.96 -3.34 -5.42
N ALA A 64 -5.77 -3.97 -4.58
CA ALA A 64 -5.73 -5.41 -4.37
C ALA A 64 -5.91 -6.21 -5.65
N ALA A 65 -6.84 -5.80 -6.50
CA ALA A 65 -7.01 -6.39 -7.83
C ALA A 65 -5.75 -6.23 -8.69
N ALA A 66 -5.17 -5.04 -8.77
CA ALA A 66 -3.96 -4.78 -9.57
C ALA A 66 -2.74 -5.58 -9.07
N PHE A 67 -2.58 -5.70 -7.76
CA PHE A 67 -1.52 -6.52 -7.15
C PHE A 67 -1.76 -8.01 -7.38
N GLN A 68 -2.99 -8.50 -7.24
CA GLN A 68 -3.34 -9.90 -7.47
C GLN A 68 -3.14 -10.30 -8.94
N GLU A 69 -3.51 -9.43 -9.88
CA GLU A 69 -3.23 -9.61 -11.32
C GLU A 69 -1.73 -9.73 -11.62
N ALA A 70 -0.90 -9.01 -10.86
CA ALA A 70 0.56 -9.10 -10.94
C ALA A 70 1.14 -10.33 -10.24
N GLY A 71 0.30 -11.19 -9.66
CA GLY A 71 0.70 -12.34 -8.86
C GLY A 71 1.37 -11.94 -7.54
N ILE A 72 1.04 -10.74 -7.02
CA ILE A 72 1.47 -10.23 -5.71
C ILE A 72 0.34 -10.52 -4.72
N ASP A 73 0.65 -11.34 -3.74
CA ASP A 73 -0.29 -11.68 -2.67
C ASP A 73 -0.18 -10.63 -1.55
N LEU A 74 -1.13 -9.71 -1.51
CA LEU A 74 -1.21 -8.67 -0.48
C LEU A 74 -1.54 -9.19 0.92
N GLN A 75 -2.13 -10.37 1.01
CA GLN A 75 -2.45 -11.01 2.29
C GLN A 75 -1.28 -11.86 2.81
N SER A 76 -0.27 -12.10 1.97
CA SER A 76 0.92 -12.80 2.42
C SER A 76 1.63 -11.98 3.51
N LYS A 77 1.97 -12.66 4.61
CA LYS A 77 2.73 -12.08 5.72
C LYS A 77 4.03 -11.44 5.22
N ASP A 78 4.63 -12.00 4.17
CA ASP A 78 5.84 -11.48 3.53
C ASP A 78 5.61 -10.14 2.83
N MET A 79 4.46 -9.91 2.19
CA MET A 79 4.16 -8.62 1.56
C MET A 79 3.85 -7.57 2.63
N VAL A 80 3.07 -7.92 3.65
CA VAL A 80 2.84 -7.02 4.81
C VAL A 80 4.17 -6.66 5.46
N GLN A 81 5.05 -7.64 5.72
CA GLN A 81 6.39 -7.38 6.24
C GLN A 81 7.25 -6.58 5.26
N SER A 82 7.15 -6.82 3.95
CA SER A 82 7.90 -6.07 2.92
C SER A 82 7.45 -4.62 2.85
N LEU A 83 6.15 -4.32 2.94
CA LEU A 83 5.66 -2.94 3.04
C LEU A 83 6.12 -2.29 4.33
N MET A 84 6.07 -3.00 5.46
CA MET A 84 6.55 -2.48 6.74
C MET A 84 8.07 -2.23 6.72
N ALA A 85 8.84 -3.10 6.06
CA ALA A 85 10.29 -2.96 5.91
C ALA A 85 10.65 -1.84 4.93
N MET A 86 9.92 -1.72 3.82
CA MET A 86 10.09 -0.64 2.85
C MET A 86 9.76 0.72 3.50
N GLN A 87 8.67 0.80 4.27
CA GLN A 87 8.33 1.99 5.07
C GLN A 87 9.44 2.34 6.07
N LYS A 88 10.03 1.35 6.75
CA LYS A 88 11.18 1.57 7.65
C LYS A 88 12.43 2.02 6.90
N GLN A 89 12.66 1.52 5.69
CA GLN A 89 13.82 1.88 4.87
C GLN A 89 13.68 3.30 4.30
N PHE A 90 12.48 3.73 3.94
CA PHE A 90 12.20 5.14 3.62
C PHE A 90 12.25 6.08 4.85
N LYS A 91 12.21 5.53 6.06
CA LYS A 91 12.43 6.28 7.32
C LYS A 91 13.91 6.36 7.73
N GLY A 92 14.81 5.83 6.88
CA GLY A 92 16.23 5.64 7.19
C GLY A 92 17.20 6.61 6.51
N ASP A 93 16.75 7.61 5.75
CA ASP A 93 17.61 8.66 5.20
C ASP A 93 17.12 10.04 5.65
N LYS A 94 17.74 10.50 6.74
CA LYS A 94 17.83 11.86 7.31
C LYS A 94 16.56 12.58 7.78
#